data_AF-A0A3D0S9R1-F1
#
_entry.id   AF-A0A3D0S9R1-F1
#
_cell.length_a   1.000
_cell.length_b   1.000
_cell.length_c   1.000
_cell.angle_alpha   90.00
_cell.angle_beta   90.00
_cell.angle_gamma   90.00
#
_symmetry.space_group_name_H-M   'P 1'
#
loop_
_entity.id
_entity.type
_entity.pdbx_description
1 polymer ?
#
loop_
_entity_poly.entity_id
_entity_poly.type
_entity_poly.pdbx_seq_one_letter_code
_entity_poly.pdbx_strand_id
1 'polypeptide(L)'
;AVAMTPKPRQHQWEVKFLPVGMEEIKRETRRLAMTGQVVEYKLFSDGMVDVSVYVQPAQDSLDSDVVLRHSTNTFLSLTNGQVQITIIGKVPPQTAYEIAHSIGAAGE
;
A
#
# COMPACT_ATOMS: atom_id res chain seq x y z
N ALA A 1 -7.74 -30.76 13.99
CA ALA A 1 -8.46 -29.95 12.99
C ALA A 1 -7.42 -29.21 12.17
N VAL A 2 -7.33 -29.49 10.87
CA VAL A 2 -6.47 -28.73 9.96
C VAL A 2 -7.15 -27.39 9.75
N ALA A 3 -6.56 -26.31 10.27
CA ALA A 3 -7.08 -24.96 10.06
C ALA A 3 -7.11 -24.68 8.55
N MET A 4 -8.31 -24.48 8.00
CA MET A 4 -8.47 -24.00 6.63
C MET A 4 -7.90 -22.60 6.58
N THR A 5 -6.72 -22.44 5.98
CA THR A 5 -6.17 -21.12 5.69
C THR A 5 -7.16 -20.41 4.75
N PRO A 6 -7.76 -19.28 5.15
CA PRO A 6 -8.67 -18.56 4.27
C PRO A 6 -7.88 -18.15 3.02
N LYS A 7 -8.42 -18.49 1.85
CA LYS A 7 -7.87 -18.05 0.56
C LYS A 7 -7.79 -16.52 0.60
N PRO A 8 -6.60 -15.92 0.36
CA PRO A 8 -6.48 -14.46 0.39
C PRO A 8 -7.45 -13.87 -0.61
N ARG A 9 -8.32 -12.96 -0.15
CA ARG A 9 -9.20 -12.21 -1.04
C ARG A 9 -8.33 -11.46 -2.04
N GLN A 10 -8.66 -11.59 -3.32
CA GLN A 10 -7.98 -10.81 -4.34
C GLN A 10 -8.38 -9.34 -4.17
N HIS A 11 -7.38 -8.48 -4.07
CA HIS A 11 -7.59 -7.03 -4.16
C HIS A 11 -7.88 -6.68 -5.62
N GLN A 12 -8.75 -5.70 -5.84
CA GLN A 12 -9.13 -5.24 -7.18
C GLN A 12 -8.12 -4.26 -7.78
N TRP A 13 -6.97 -4.08 -7.14
CA TRP A 13 -5.89 -3.20 -7.59
C TRP A 13 -4.54 -3.91 -7.55
N GLU A 14 -3.61 -3.40 -8.36
CA GLU A 14 -2.23 -3.82 -8.42
C GLU A 14 -1.29 -2.63 -8.52
N VAL A 15 -0.03 -2.85 -8.15
CA VAL A 15 1.04 -1.86 -8.28
C VAL A 15 1.73 -2.14 -9.60
N LYS A 16 1.58 -1.25 -10.60
CA LYS A 16 2.14 -1.45 -11.95
C LYS A 16 3.62 -1.05 -12.05
N PHE A 17 4.14 -0.29 -11.09
CA PHE A 17 5.55 0.07 -11.00
C PHE A 17 6.12 -0.27 -9.63
N LEU A 18 7.20 -1.04 -9.64
CA LEU A 18 8.03 -1.30 -8.46
C LEU A 18 9.51 -1.16 -8.85
N PRO A 19 10.37 -0.70 -7.94
CA PRO A 19 11.82 -0.79 -8.11
C PRO A 19 12.25 -2.22 -8.45
N VAL A 20 13.29 -2.35 -9.27
CA VAL A 20 13.83 -3.65 -9.68
C VAL A 20 14.16 -4.50 -8.46
N GLY A 21 13.71 -5.75 -8.46
CA GLY A 21 13.95 -6.71 -7.38
C GLY A 21 12.90 -6.73 -6.29
N MET A 22 11.96 -5.78 -6.25
CA MET A 22 10.83 -5.80 -5.32
C MET A 22 9.79 -6.84 -5.73
N GLU A 23 9.34 -7.65 -4.78
CA GLU A 23 8.30 -8.65 -4.96
C GLU A 23 7.20 -8.50 -3.92
N GLU A 24 5.95 -8.82 -4.28
CA GLU A 24 4.85 -8.90 -3.32
C GLU A 24 5.05 -10.12 -2.41
N ILE A 25 5.36 -9.88 -1.13
CA ILE A 25 5.57 -10.96 -0.15
C ILE A 25 4.36 -11.17 0.76
N LYS A 26 3.43 -10.21 0.80
CA LYS A 26 2.24 -10.30 1.64
C LYS A 26 1.07 -9.46 1.11
N ARG A 27 -0.14 -10.00 1.28
CA ARG A 27 -1.41 -9.34 0.94
C ARG A 27 -2.48 -9.64 1.98
N GLU A 28 -3.09 -8.61 2.55
CA GLU A 28 -4.16 -8.75 3.54
C GLU A 28 -5.22 -7.64 3.41
N THR A 29 -6.42 -7.90 3.92
CA THR A 29 -7.40 -6.86 4.23
C THR A 29 -7.52 -6.80 5.74
N ARG A 30 -7.20 -5.64 6.33
CA ARG A 30 -7.16 -5.48 7.78
C ARG A 30 -8.08 -4.35 8.24
N ARG A 31 -8.61 -4.48 9.45
CA ARG A 31 -9.33 -3.40 10.11
C ARG A 31 -8.35 -2.63 10.99
N LEU A 32 -8.19 -1.33 10.77
CA LEU A 32 -7.34 -0.48 11.59
C LEU A 32 -7.95 -0.37 13.00
N ALA A 33 -7.15 -0.65 14.03
CA ALA A 33 -7.64 -0.68 15.41
C ALA A 33 -8.11 0.69 15.91
N MET A 34 -7.47 1.78 15.47
CA MET A 34 -7.77 3.13 15.94
C MET A 34 -9.01 3.73 15.27
N THR A 35 -9.17 3.53 13.96
CA THR A 35 -10.23 4.17 13.17
C THR A 35 -11.37 3.23 12.83
N GLY A 36 -11.20 1.91 13.02
CA GLY A 36 -12.17 0.89 12.61
C GLY A 36 -12.28 0.71 11.09
N GLN A 37 -11.50 1.45 10.30
CA GLN A 37 -11.53 1.43 8.84
C GLN A 37 -10.97 0.12 8.31
N VAL A 38 -11.58 -0.39 7.23
CA VAL A 38 -11.10 -1.56 6.51
C VAL A 38 -10.18 -1.09 5.40
N VAL A 39 -8.92 -1.51 5.47
CA VAL A 39 -7.90 -1.15 4.47
C VAL A 39 -7.35 -2.40 3.82
N GLU A 40 -7.06 -2.28 2.53
CA GLU A 40 -6.32 -3.28 1.78
C GLU A 40 -4.83 -2.98 1.89
N TYR A 41 -4.03 -4.02 2.10
CA TYR A 41 -2.62 -3.92 2.40
C TYR A 41 -1.80 -4.89 1.56
N LYS A 42 -0.73 -4.39 0.96
CA LYS A 42 0.33 -5.18 0.34
C LYS A 42 1.70 -4.81 0.91
N LEU A 43 2.55 -5.81 1.07
CA LEU A 43 3.95 -5.66 1.43
C LEU A 43 4.82 -6.08 0.26
N PHE A 44 5.73 -5.20 -0.13
CA PHE A 44 6.76 -5.47 -1.12
C PHE A 44 8.12 -5.51 -0.45
N SER A 45 9.01 -6.38 -0.91
CA SER A 45 10.37 -6.48 -0.41
C SER A 45 11.33 -6.88 -1.52
N ASP A 46 12.54 -6.35 -1.49
CA ASP A 46 13.69 -6.81 -2.29
C ASP A 46 14.69 -7.64 -1.47
N GLY A 47 14.34 -7.97 -0.22
CA GLY A 47 15.21 -8.65 0.74
C GLY A 47 16.06 -7.74 1.63
N MET A 48 16.14 -6.43 1.34
CA MET A 48 16.82 -5.43 2.18
C MET A 48 15.89 -4.31 2.65
N VAL A 49 14.97 -3.89 1.77
CA VAL A 49 14.03 -2.80 1.98
C VAL A 49 12.62 -3.32 1.80
N ASP A 50 11.77 -2.96 2.75
CA ASP A 50 10.34 -3.23 2.71
C ASP A 50 9.56 -1.95 2.38
N VAL A 51 8.52 -2.11 1.56
CA VAL A 51 7.55 -1.07 1.22
C VAL A 51 6.15 -1.58 1.50
N SER A 52 5.48 -0.93 2.45
CA SER A 52 4.09 -1.16 2.78
C SER A 52 3.20 -0.23 1.96
N VAL A 53 2.19 -0.80 1.30
CA VAL A 53 1.19 -0.06 0.54
C VAL A 53 -0.18 -0.33 1.15
N TYR A 54 -0.90 0.74 1.48
CA TYR A 54 -2.27 0.71 1.96
C TYR A 54 -3.18 1.41 0.97
N VAL A 55 -4.34 0.81 0.71
CA VAL A 55 -5.39 1.38 -0.14
C VAL A 55 -6.70 1.35 0.62
N GLN A 56 -7.39 2.48 0.63
CA GLN A 56 -8.70 2.66 1.26
C GLN A 56 -9.56 3.63 0.44
N PRO A 57 -10.89 3.63 0.60
CA PRO A 57 -11.75 4.63 -0.02
C PRO A 57 -11.38 6.04 0.46
N ALA A 58 -11.30 7.00 -0.46
CA ALA A 58 -10.99 8.41 -0.13
C ALA A 58 -12.12 9.10 0.67
N GLN A 59 -13.33 8.55 0.67
CA GLN A 59 -14.42 9.06 1.49
C GLN A 59 -14.20 8.78 2.99
N ASP A 60 -13.45 7.72 3.30
CA ASP A 60 -13.20 7.29 4.67
C ASP A 60 -11.93 7.94 5.24
N SER A 61 -11.11 8.59 4.42
CA SER A 61 -9.87 9.21 4.86
C SER A 61 -10.07 10.54 5.58
N LEU A 62 -9.18 10.82 6.54
CA LEU A 62 -9.29 11.96 7.44
C LEU A 62 -8.64 13.25 6.91
N ASP A 63 -7.73 13.24 5.94
CA ASP A 63 -7.01 14.45 5.51
C ASP A 63 -6.27 14.34 4.16
N SER A 64 -5.92 15.53 3.64
CA SER A 64 -5.12 15.91 2.46
C SER A 64 -3.86 15.07 2.15
N ASP A 65 -3.34 15.21 0.93
CA ASP A 65 -2.04 14.67 0.53
C ASP A 65 -0.91 15.14 1.47
N VAL A 66 -0.15 14.18 2.00
CA VAL A 66 0.94 14.42 2.98
C VAL A 66 2.15 13.59 2.58
N VAL A 67 3.32 14.23 2.63
CA VAL A 67 4.62 13.55 2.55
C VAL A 67 5.46 13.90 3.77
N LEU A 68 5.90 12.88 4.50
CA LEU A 68 6.79 13.00 5.64
C LEU A 68 8.01 12.12 5.41
N ARG A 69 9.18 12.63 5.75
CA ARG A 69 10.43 11.89 5.67
C ARG A 69 11.16 11.95 7.00
N HIS A 70 11.54 10.79 7.51
CA HIS A 70 12.39 10.66 8.70
C HIS A 70 13.58 9.76 8.37
N SER A 71 14.76 10.38 8.20
CA SER A 71 15.97 9.73 7.70
C SER A 71 15.72 9.09 6.31
N THR A 72 15.82 7.76 6.22
CA THR A 72 15.55 7.00 4.99
C THR A 72 14.09 6.58 4.85
N ASN A 73 13.27 6.69 5.90
CA ASN A 73 11.86 6.29 5.83
C ASN A 73 11.03 7.42 5.25
N THR A 74 10.22 7.06 4.26
CA THR A 74 9.19 7.90 3.67
C THR A 74 7.83 7.40 4.13
N PHE A 75 6.98 8.34 4.52
CA PHE A 75 5.54 8.18 4.64
C PHE A 75 4.90 9.11 3.60
N LEU A 76 4.20 8.52 2.63
CA LEU A 76 3.45 9.25 1.63
C LEU A 76 1.99 8.84 1.77
N SER A 77 1.08 9.81 1.84
CA SER A 77 -0.35 9.57 1.73
C SER A 77 -0.89 10.51 0.67
N LEU A 78 -1.58 9.99 -0.33
CA LEU A 78 -2.21 10.83 -1.36
C LEU A 78 -3.53 10.23 -1.84
N THR A 79 -4.40 11.07 -2.36
CA THR A 79 -5.62 10.63 -3.03
C THR A 79 -5.41 10.49 -4.52
N ASN A 80 -5.76 9.34 -5.08
CA ASN A 80 -5.77 9.08 -6.52
C ASN A 80 -7.17 8.59 -6.93
N GLY A 81 -7.95 9.49 -7.53
CA GLY A 81 -9.34 9.21 -7.89
C GLY A 81 -10.22 8.99 -6.66
N GLN A 82 -10.78 7.78 -6.50
CA GLN A 82 -11.71 7.43 -5.42
C GLN A 82 -11.04 6.73 -4.24
N VAL A 83 -9.72 6.55 -4.27
CA VAL A 83 -8.96 5.88 -3.21
C VAL A 83 -7.89 6.79 -2.63
N GLN A 84 -7.64 6.64 -1.34
CA GLN A 84 -6.44 7.12 -0.69
C GLN A 84 -5.42 6.01 -0.63
N ILE A 85 -4.19 6.34 -1.02
CA ILE A 85 -3.04 5.46 -1.07
C ILE A 85 -2.04 5.95 -0.02
N THR A 86 -1.61 5.05 0.85
CA THR A 86 -0.54 5.33 1.82
C THR A 86 0.64 4.38 1.60
N ILE A 87 1.83 4.95 1.43
CA ILE A 87 3.08 4.22 1.21
C ILE A 87 4.03 4.52 2.35
N ILE A 88 4.58 3.46 2.94
CA ILE A 88 5.55 3.54 4.03
C ILE A 88 6.73 2.63 3.70
N GLY A 89 7.95 3.17 3.67
CA GLY A 89 9.13 2.35 3.42
C GLY A 89 10.42 3.14 3.32
N LYS A 90 11.55 2.43 3.24
CA LYS A 90 12.88 3.04 3.08
C LYS A 90 13.19 3.37 1.62
N VAL A 91 12.33 4.16 0.98
CA VAL A 91 12.47 4.58 -0.42
C VAL A 91 12.46 6.11 -0.51
N PRO A 92 13.11 6.72 -1.52
CA PRO A 92 12.99 8.15 -1.78
C PRO A 92 11.51 8.57 -1.98
N PRO A 93 11.13 9.81 -1.61
CA PRO A 93 9.78 10.32 -1.83
C PRO A 93 9.30 10.18 -3.28
N GLN A 94 10.17 10.44 -4.26
CA GLN A 94 9.84 10.29 -5.67
C GLN A 94 9.47 8.84 -6.03
N THR A 95 10.22 7.85 -5.53
CA THR A 95 9.90 6.44 -5.74
C THR A 95 8.54 6.08 -5.11
N ALA A 96 8.23 6.61 -3.93
CA ALA A 96 6.91 6.43 -3.33
C ALA A 96 5.81 7.06 -4.21
N TYR A 97 6.03 8.25 -4.77
CA TYR A 97 5.09 8.87 -5.70
C TYR A 97 4.85 8.02 -6.95
N GLU A 98 5.90 7.47 -7.57
CA GLU A 98 5.79 6.60 -8.74
C GLU A 98 5.01 5.32 -8.43
N ILE A 99 5.29 4.68 -7.29
CA ILE A 99 4.53 3.51 -6.81
C ILE A 99 3.05 3.88 -6.65
N ALA A 100 2.72 5.00 -5.99
CA ALA A 100 1.34 5.42 -5.75
C ALA A 100 0.57 5.70 -7.05
N HIS A 101 1.17 6.41 -7.99
CA HIS A 101 0.53 6.73 -9.27
C HIS A 101 0.41 5.52 -10.19
N SER A 102 1.22 4.49 -9.99
CA SER A 102 1.12 3.24 -10.74
C SER A 102 0.01 2.31 -10.27
N ILE A 103 -0.65 2.62 -9.15
CA ILE A 103 -1.76 1.80 -8.67
C ILE A 103 -2.92 1.92 -9.65
N GLY A 104 -3.36 0.77 -10.16
CA GLY A 104 -4.47 0.66 -11.10
C GLY A 104 -5.29 -0.59 -10.87
N ALA A 105 -6.36 -0.75 -11.65
CA ALA A 105 -7.19 -1.95 -11.62
C ALA A 105 -6.35 -3.20 -11.89
N ALA A 106 -6.61 -4.27 -11.14
CA ALA A 106 -5.92 -5.54 -11.34
C ALA A 106 -6.35 -6.19 -12.67
N GLY A 107 -5.38 -6.63 -13.47
CA GLY A 107 -5.64 -7.36 -14.72
C GLY A 107 -5.82 -6.50 -15.96
N GLU A 108 -5.30 -5.27 -15.94
CA GLU A 108 -5.31 -4.32 -17.07
C GLU A 108 -3.89 -4.00 -17.58
#